data_AF-A0A7C4LWM0-F1
#
_entry.id   AF-A0A7C4LWM0-F1
#
_cell.length_a   1.000
_cell.length_b   1.000
_cell.length_c   1.000
_cell.angle_alpha   90.00
_cell.angle_beta   90.00
_cell.angle_gamma   90.00
#
_symmetry.space_group_name_H-M   'P 1'
#
loop_
_entity.id
_entity.type
_entity.pdbx_description
1 polymer ?
#
loop_
_entity_poly.entity_id
_entity_poly.type
_entity_poly.pdbx_seq_one_letter_code
_entity_poly.pdbx_strand_id
1 'polypeptide(L)'
;MMEHKTSFPNQVKNQPPTNGGAAFRRLRHLKMDREPGRTLNLFQTILRFCRDAAFFTFAALDFGLSAGAPGPVAGEIMRDVRTSARISEATLLLLATLAVFGALVFWLARKPSGQAAPKTAGPPLVLYCAAGIKTPVEDIVAEYAREQGGRVQLQYGGSQTLLAGLEVARRGDLYLPADEDYLAMARRKGLVAESIPAARMTAVLAVRRGNPKAIRSLDDLLAPGIALAQANPEAAAVGRITRAALRQSGHWEALEKKTRVFKPTVHDVANDLKLGTVDAGFIWDAMLKQYPELEVVALPQLAGAAALISVGVLAGSDQPTEALRFARFLTATDRGQRQFAQAGYVPAGGDPWAPVPELRLMAGAMLRPAIEETIKQFEKREGVRITRVYNGCGILVAQMRTGDRPDAYFSCDNSFMAQVADLFQGTEEISSNPMIILTQKGNPKGLKTLEDLGRPGLRVGLAHEQQSALGALTKNLLLAVGCYEPVRKNLAVESATGDFLVNQLRVGSLDAVVVYTSNAAAVQDAAEALPINHPSAFAIQPIAVGKQARYPQLAARFQQAVRTAESRQRFLSLGFGWELRAPAEPR
;
A
#
# COMPACT_ATOMS: atom_id res chain seq x y z
N MET A 1 -9.56 -16.27 -50.21
CA MET A 1 -10.44 -15.88 -51.34
C MET A 1 -11.70 -15.28 -50.73
N MET A 2 -12.00 -14.01 -51.07
CA MET A 2 -13.20 -13.18 -50.76
C MET A 2 -13.50 -12.95 -49.26
N GLU A 3 -13.10 -11.84 -48.61
CA GLU A 3 -13.49 -10.41 -48.73
C GLU A 3 -15.01 -10.11 -48.67
N HIS A 4 -15.43 -9.45 -47.58
CA HIS A 4 -16.45 -8.42 -47.63
C HIS A 4 -16.20 -7.34 -46.56
N LYS A 5 -15.91 -6.13 -47.05
CA LYS A 5 -15.88 -4.85 -46.33
C LYS A 5 -17.30 -4.27 -46.28
N THR A 6 -17.64 -3.56 -45.21
CA THR A 6 -18.61 -2.45 -45.25
C THR A 6 -18.19 -1.33 -44.31
N SER A 7 -18.18 -0.11 -44.87
CA SER A 7 -17.83 1.15 -44.23
C SER A 7 -19.08 1.87 -43.70
N PHE A 8 -18.91 2.70 -42.68
CA PHE A 8 -19.90 3.70 -42.25
C PHE A 8 -19.38 5.11 -42.50
N PRO A 9 -20.21 6.02 -43.05
CA PRO A 9 -20.03 7.45 -42.88
C PRO A 9 -21.14 8.07 -42.02
N ASN A 10 -20.88 9.32 -41.68
CA ASN A 10 -21.39 10.10 -40.56
C ASN A 10 -22.53 11.06 -40.99
N GLN A 11 -23.29 11.54 -40.00
CA GLN A 11 -23.99 12.84 -39.89
C GLN A 11 -25.51 13.01 -40.20
N VAL A 12 -26.26 13.23 -39.10
CA VAL A 12 -27.06 14.44 -38.73
C VAL A 12 -28.25 14.90 -39.61
N LYS A 13 -29.50 14.91 -39.06
CA LYS A 13 -30.29 16.09 -38.58
C LYS A 13 -31.82 15.83 -38.40
N ASN A 14 -32.41 16.48 -37.38
CA ASN A 14 -33.81 16.97 -37.19
C ASN A 14 -34.94 15.92 -36.93
N GLN A 15 -35.94 16.07 -36.05
CA GLN A 15 -36.60 17.20 -35.36
C GLN A 15 -37.54 16.66 -34.20
N PRO A 16 -38.44 17.44 -33.53
CA PRO A 16 -38.45 17.76 -32.08
C PRO A 16 -39.53 17.05 -31.22
N PRO A 17 -39.71 17.44 -29.94
CA PRO A 17 -41.08 17.65 -29.46
C PRO A 17 -41.33 18.97 -28.69
N THR A 18 -42.43 19.59 -29.12
CA THR A 18 -43.50 20.35 -28.48
C THR A 18 -43.40 20.91 -27.05
N ASN A 19 -43.84 22.18 -27.00
CA ASN A 19 -44.10 23.06 -25.86
C ASN A 19 -45.13 22.56 -24.84
N GLY A 20 -44.80 22.79 -23.57
CA GLY A 20 -45.76 23.16 -22.52
C GLY A 20 -45.18 24.34 -21.73
N GLY A 21 -45.56 25.58 -22.10
CA GLY A 21 -45.35 26.76 -21.27
C GLY A 21 -46.32 26.76 -20.08
N ALA A 22 -46.23 27.62 -19.07
CA ALA A 22 -45.37 28.77 -18.83
C ALA A 22 -45.56 29.15 -17.36
N ALA A 23 -44.49 29.50 -16.64
CA ALA A 23 -44.55 30.48 -15.56
C ALA A 23 -43.12 30.96 -15.25
N PHE A 24 -42.97 32.29 -15.16
CA PHE A 24 -41.82 33.03 -14.65
C PHE A 24 -40.56 33.15 -15.54
N ARG A 25 -40.67 34.02 -16.55
CA ARG A 25 -39.57 34.90 -16.98
C ARG A 25 -39.45 36.05 -15.97
N ARG A 26 -38.29 36.18 -15.32
CA ARG A 26 -37.54 37.45 -15.18
C ARG A 26 -36.17 37.16 -14.56
N LEU A 27 -35.17 37.92 -15.02
CA LEU A 27 -33.78 38.02 -14.54
C LEU A 27 -32.80 36.97 -15.08
N ARG A 28 -32.22 37.30 -16.25
CA ARG A 28 -30.96 36.73 -16.74
C ARG A 28 -29.99 37.88 -16.96
N HIS A 29 -29.13 38.16 -15.99
CA HIS A 29 -27.80 38.75 -16.16
C HIS A 29 -27.05 38.59 -14.84
N LEU A 30 -26.10 37.66 -14.80
CA LEU A 30 -24.75 37.82 -14.21
C LEU A 30 -24.06 36.45 -14.15
N LYS A 31 -22.90 36.38 -14.81
CA LYS A 31 -21.86 35.36 -14.67
C LYS A 31 -21.54 35.17 -13.18
N MET A 32 -21.50 33.93 -12.70
CA MET A 32 -20.85 33.59 -11.43
C MET A 32 -19.49 32.96 -11.72
N ASP A 33 -18.43 33.72 -11.48
CA ASP A 33 -17.13 33.19 -11.13
C ASP A 33 -17.15 32.77 -9.65
N ARG A 34 -16.48 31.64 -9.36
CA ARG A 34 -16.31 31.05 -8.04
C ARG A 34 -15.08 31.65 -7.37
N GLU A 35 -15.21 32.13 -6.14
CA GLU A 35 -14.13 32.05 -5.14
C GLU A 35 -14.68 31.87 -3.70
N PRO A 36 -13.95 31.13 -2.82
CA PRO A 36 -14.41 30.72 -1.50
C PRO A 36 -13.86 31.62 -0.38
N GLY A 37 -14.72 32.12 0.51
CA GLY A 37 -14.26 32.80 1.72
C GLY A 37 -15.37 33.47 2.51
N ARG A 38 -16.01 32.74 3.45
CA ARG A 38 -16.81 33.32 4.55
C ARG A 38 -17.16 32.24 5.59
N THR A 39 -16.23 31.99 6.50
CA THR A 39 -16.52 31.40 7.83
C THR A 39 -15.36 31.72 8.77
N LEU A 40 -15.11 33.02 8.98
CA LEU A 40 -14.18 33.50 10.01
C LEU A 40 -14.55 34.96 10.37
N ASN A 41 -15.64 35.16 11.12
CA ASN A 41 -16.07 36.54 11.47
C ASN A 41 -16.76 36.69 12.85
N LEU A 42 -16.48 35.78 13.79
CA LEU A 42 -16.93 35.91 15.18
C LEU A 42 -15.76 36.21 16.14
N PHE A 43 -14.61 35.58 15.91
CA PHE A 43 -13.41 35.77 16.75
C PHE A 43 -12.74 37.14 16.55
N GLN A 44 -12.68 37.64 15.32
CA GLN A 44 -12.15 38.98 15.02
C GLN A 44 -13.07 40.11 15.51
N THR A 45 -14.38 39.86 15.58
CA THR A 45 -15.36 40.81 16.13
C THR A 45 -15.23 40.94 17.65
N ILE A 46 -14.98 39.82 18.35
CA ILE A 46 -14.73 39.80 19.80
C ILE A 46 -13.40 40.49 20.14
N LEU A 47 -12.33 40.25 19.36
CA LEU A 47 -11.03 40.91 19.56
C LEU A 47 -11.07 42.43 19.30
N ARG A 48 -11.90 42.90 18.37
CA ARG A 48 -12.14 44.34 18.17
C ARG A 48 -12.84 44.97 19.37
N PHE A 49 -13.86 44.31 19.93
CA PHE A 49 -14.60 44.81 21.08
C PHE A 49 -13.73 44.89 22.36
N CYS A 50 -12.85 43.90 22.58
CA CYS A 50 -11.89 43.93 23.70
C CYS A 50 -10.80 45.01 23.54
N ARG A 51 -10.41 45.33 22.31
CA ARG A 51 -9.42 46.38 22.02
C ARG A 51 -9.99 47.79 22.21
N ASP A 52 -11.26 47.99 21.86
CA ASP A 52 -11.92 49.29 21.97
C ASP A 52 -12.33 49.61 23.43
N ALA A 53 -12.58 48.59 24.27
CA ALA A 53 -12.81 48.75 25.71
C ALA A 53 -11.54 49.11 26.50
N ALA A 54 -10.37 48.60 26.09
CA ALA A 54 -9.08 48.92 26.70
C ALA A 54 -8.54 50.32 26.31
N PHE A 55 -8.98 50.88 25.18
CA PHE A 55 -8.60 52.22 24.73
C PHE A 55 -9.34 53.35 25.48
N PHE A 56 -10.55 53.09 26.00
CA PHE A 56 -11.33 54.09 26.74
C PHE A 56 -10.92 54.25 28.21
N THR A 57 -10.16 53.31 28.79
CA THR A 57 -9.68 53.39 30.19
C THR A 57 -8.27 53.97 30.32
N PHE A 58 -7.52 54.12 29.21
CA PHE A 58 -6.17 54.70 29.18
C PHE A 58 -6.11 56.15 28.69
N ALA A 59 -7.20 56.70 28.13
CA ALA A 59 -7.25 58.04 27.54
C ALA A 59 -7.71 59.17 28.50
N ALA A 60 -7.91 58.90 29.79
CA ALA A 60 -8.28 59.91 30.80
C ALA A 60 -7.15 60.27 31.79
N LEU A 61 -5.93 59.75 31.58
CA LEU A 61 -4.85 59.84 32.58
C LEU A 61 -3.50 60.38 32.08
N ASP A 62 -3.38 60.86 30.83
CA ASP A 62 -2.07 61.31 30.29
C ASP A 62 -2.09 62.60 29.45
N PHE A 63 -3.12 63.46 29.59
CA PHE A 63 -3.11 64.80 28.98
C PHE A 63 -3.12 65.89 30.05
N GLY A 64 -1.94 66.13 30.61
CA GLY A 64 -1.68 67.23 31.53
C GLY A 64 -0.21 67.26 31.94
N LEU A 65 0.63 67.88 31.10
CA LEU A 65 2.06 68.27 31.22
C LEU A 65 2.74 67.94 29.87
N SER A 66 3.58 68.73 29.22
CA SER A 66 4.26 70.03 29.40
C SER A 66 5.00 70.23 28.04
N ALA A 67 5.44 71.37 27.50
CA ALA A 67 6.00 72.56 28.11
C ALA A 67 6.12 73.68 27.06
N GLY A 68 6.02 74.93 27.52
CA GLY A 68 6.48 76.14 26.86
C GLY A 68 6.64 77.23 27.92
N ALA A 69 7.89 77.43 28.36
CA ALA A 69 8.39 78.23 29.50
C ALA A 69 8.17 79.76 29.41
N PRO A 70 8.72 80.62 30.30
CA PRO A 70 9.03 80.52 31.75
C PRO A 70 8.52 81.74 32.57
N GLY A 71 8.52 81.65 33.91
CA GLY A 71 8.40 82.84 34.80
C GLY A 71 8.10 82.50 36.27
N PRO A 72 8.82 83.05 37.27
CA PRO A 72 8.90 82.49 38.63
C PRO A 72 7.93 83.11 39.63
N VAL A 73 7.81 82.45 40.79
CA VAL A 73 7.55 82.92 42.18
C VAL A 73 6.70 81.82 42.85
N ALA A 74 7.28 80.81 43.50
CA ALA A 74 7.89 80.81 44.83
C ALA A 74 6.89 81.17 45.95
N GLY A 75 6.72 80.22 46.89
CA GLY A 75 6.31 80.53 48.26
C GLY A 75 5.04 79.87 48.78
N GLU A 76 5.21 78.69 49.39
CA GLU A 76 4.56 78.26 50.63
C GLU A 76 3.03 78.33 50.75
N ILE A 77 2.35 77.16 50.73
CA ILE A 77 1.44 76.77 51.83
C ILE A 77 1.53 75.25 52.01
N MET A 78 2.07 74.86 53.17
CA MET A 78 2.11 73.50 53.70
C MET A 78 0.84 73.28 54.54
N ARG A 79 0.26 72.08 54.42
CA ARG A 79 -0.60 71.33 55.37
C ARG A 79 -2.08 71.13 55.04
N ASP A 80 -2.47 69.89 55.33
CA ASP A 80 -3.79 69.31 55.52
C ASP A 80 -4.68 69.07 54.30
N VAL A 81 -4.66 67.82 53.80
CA VAL A 81 -5.87 66.98 53.72
C VAL A 81 -5.47 65.51 53.88
N ARG A 82 -5.77 64.89 55.02
CA ARG A 82 -5.76 63.44 55.21
C ARG A 82 -7.18 62.99 55.56
N THR A 83 -7.57 61.83 55.00
CA THR A 83 -8.78 61.00 55.25
C THR A 83 -10.08 61.46 54.58
N SER A 84 -10.90 60.63 53.95
CA SER A 84 -10.92 59.16 53.84
C SER A 84 -11.77 58.74 52.62
N ALA A 85 -11.20 58.01 51.66
CA ALA A 85 -11.96 57.34 50.62
C ALA A 85 -12.44 55.97 51.14
N ARG A 86 -13.69 55.89 51.58
CA ARG A 86 -14.34 54.61 51.90
C ARG A 86 -14.54 53.84 50.60
N ILE A 87 -13.85 52.70 50.47
CA ILE A 87 -14.07 51.74 49.38
C ILE A 87 -15.50 51.21 49.53
N SER A 88 -16.33 51.39 48.50
CA SER A 88 -17.73 50.95 48.53
C SER A 88 -17.85 49.43 48.49
N GLU A 89 -18.91 48.87 49.06
CA GLU A 89 -19.20 47.42 49.05
C GLU A 89 -19.21 46.84 47.63
N ALA A 90 -19.68 47.62 46.65
CA ALA A 90 -19.66 47.23 45.24
C ALA A 90 -18.23 47.03 44.69
N THR A 91 -17.27 47.83 45.16
CA THR A 91 -15.86 47.72 44.76
C THR A 91 -15.21 46.48 45.38
N LEU A 92 -15.57 46.16 46.64
CA LEU A 92 -15.13 44.94 47.31
C LEU A 92 -15.71 43.68 46.64
N LEU A 93 -16.98 43.69 46.24
CA LEU A 93 -17.61 42.62 45.47
C LEU A 93 -16.96 42.41 44.11
N LEU A 94 -16.62 43.48 43.38
CA LEU A 94 -15.95 43.39 42.09
C LEU A 94 -14.55 42.78 42.23
N LEU A 95 -13.77 43.22 43.22
CA LEU A 95 -12.43 42.67 43.51
C LEU A 95 -12.49 41.21 43.94
N ALA A 96 -13.47 40.83 44.76
CA ALA A 96 -13.68 39.44 45.16
C ALA A 96 -14.04 38.55 43.95
N THR A 97 -14.89 39.05 43.04
CA THR A 97 -15.30 38.32 41.84
C THR A 97 -14.12 38.14 40.87
N LEU A 98 -13.30 39.18 40.68
CA LEU A 98 -12.08 39.11 39.88
C LEU A 98 -11.04 38.15 40.48
N ALA A 99 -10.91 38.11 41.81
CA ALA A 99 -10.03 37.17 42.49
C ALA A 99 -10.49 35.72 42.31
N VAL A 100 -11.80 35.45 42.44
CA VAL A 100 -12.37 34.11 42.20
C VAL A 100 -12.22 33.70 40.74
N PHE A 101 -12.47 34.62 39.80
CA PHE A 101 -12.29 34.35 38.37
C PHE A 101 -10.80 34.07 38.04
N GLY A 102 -9.88 34.86 38.60
CA GLY A 102 -8.44 34.63 38.47
C GLY A 102 -8.00 33.28 39.05
N ALA A 103 -8.53 32.89 40.22
CA ALA A 103 -8.28 31.59 40.84
C ALA A 103 -8.84 30.43 40.00
N LEU A 104 -10.03 30.60 39.40
CA LEU A 104 -10.64 29.60 38.52
C LEU A 104 -9.84 29.44 37.21
N VAL A 105 -9.42 30.54 36.60
CA VAL A 105 -8.55 30.52 35.41
C VAL A 105 -7.20 29.89 35.74
N PHE A 106 -6.62 30.19 36.91
CA PHE A 106 -5.38 29.56 37.36
C PHE A 106 -5.54 28.07 37.65
N TRP A 107 -6.68 27.65 38.19
CA TRP A 107 -6.99 26.23 38.44
C TRP A 107 -7.24 25.47 37.13
N LEU A 108 -7.92 26.07 36.16
CA LEU A 108 -8.11 25.50 34.81
C LEU A 108 -6.81 25.51 33.99
N ALA A 109 -5.93 26.50 34.19
CA ALA A 109 -4.62 26.58 33.53
C ALA A 109 -3.56 25.68 34.17
N ARG A 110 -3.73 25.27 35.43
CA ARG A 110 -2.96 24.20 36.05
C ARG A 110 -3.40 22.88 35.42
N LYS A 111 -2.67 22.46 34.37
CA LYS A 111 -2.70 21.05 33.92
C LYS A 111 -2.54 20.16 35.15
N PRO A 112 -3.40 19.15 35.37
CA PRO A 112 -3.12 18.14 36.37
C PRO A 112 -1.73 17.59 36.06
N SER A 113 -0.81 17.70 37.01
CA SER A 113 0.43 16.94 37.02
C SER A 113 0.07 15.48 37.30
N GLY A 114 -0.63 14.87 36.34
CA GLY A 114 -0.74 13.44 36.20
C GLY A 114 0.63 12.90 35.86
N GLN A 115 0.99 11.83 36.55
CA GLN A 115 2.16 11.00 36.27
C GLN A 115 2.36 10.87 34.75
N ALA A 116 3.60 11.06 34.30
CA ALA A 116 3.95 11.02 32.90
C ALA A 116 3.50 9.68 32.28
N ALA A 117 2.39 9.71 31.54
CA ALA A 117 2.01 8.65 30.63
C ALA A 117 3.10 8.51 29.56
N PRO A 118 3.44 7.29 29.12
CA PRO A 118 4.48 7.07 28.13
C PRO A 118 4.19 7.87 26.86
N LYS A 119 5.21 8.61 26.39
CA LYS A 119 5.18 9.32 25.11
C LYS A 119 5.09 8.32 23.96
N THR A 120 3.89 7.98 23.48
CA THR A 120 3.54 7.69 22.06
C THR A 120 2.14 7.08 21.97
N ALA A 121 1.18 7.84 21.48
CA ALA A 121 0.11 7.26 20.68
C ALA A 121 -0.46 8.39 19.81
N GLY A 122 -0.27 8.28 18.49
CA GLY A 122 -1.02 9.06 17.52
C GLY A 122 -2.55 8.85 17.68
N PRO A 123 -3.37 9.45 16.81
CA PRO A 123 -4.79 9.14 16.82
C PRO A 123 -5.03 7.63 16.61
N PRO A 124 -6.11 7.07 17.19
CA PRO A 124 -6.40 5.65 17.05
C PRO A 124 -6.58 5.30 15.57
N LEU A 125 -6.08 4.13 15.16
CA LEU A 125 -6.36 3.57 13.83
C LEU A 125 -7.86 3.30 13.70
N VAL A 126 -8.46 3.61 12.56
CA VAL A 126 -9.85 3.25 12.26
C VAL A 126 -9.87 2.00 11.40
N LEU A 127 -10.44 0.92 11.94
CA LEU A 127 -10.63 -0.36 11.27
C LEU A 127 -12.12 -0.59 10.98
N TYR A 128 -12.47 -0.62 9.70
CA TYR A 128 -13.78 -1.07 9.21
C TYR A 128 -13.78 -2.60 9.13
N CYS A 129 -14.55 -3.26 9.99
CA CYS A 129 -14.48 -4.70 10.18
C CYS A 129 -15.84 -5.36 9.94
N ALA A 130 -15.85 -6.47 9.21
CA ALA A 130 -17.07 -7.25 9.03
C ALA A 130 -17.58 -7.77 10.39
N ALA A 131 -18.89 -7.68 10.62
CA ALA A 131 -19.48 -8.08 11.91
C ALA A 131 -19.24 -9.55 12.29
N GLY A 132 -19.15 -10.46 11.30
CA GLY A 132 -18.99 -11.91 11.53
C GLY A 132 -17.61 -12.33 12.08
N ILE A 133 -16.61 -11.47 12.00
CA ILE A 133 -15.24 -11.71 12.49
C ILE A 133 -14.93 -10.87 13.74
N LYS A 134 -15.96 -10.31 14.38
CA LYS A 134 -15.84 -9.43 15.53
C LYS A 134 -15.01 -10.03 16.67
N THR A 135 -15.36 -11.24 17.11
CA THR A 135 -14.73 -11.88 18.27
C THR A 135 -13.21 -11.99 18.15
N PRO A 136 -12.63 -12.67 17.13
CA PRO A 136 -11.17 -12.75 17.02
C PRO A 136 -10.52 -11.36 16.87
N VAL A 137 -11.18 -10.41 16.20
CA VAL A 137 -10.61 -9.07 16.00
C VAL A 137 -10.58 -8.25 17.30
N GLU A 138 -11.59 -8.36 18.17
CA GLU A 138 -11.57 -7.72 19.49
C GLU A 138 -10.43 -8.26 20.37
N ASP A 139 -10.21 -9.58 20.35
CA ASP A 139 -9.09 -10.21 21.08
C ASP A 139 -7.74 -9.74 20.54
N ILE A 140 -7.59 -9.64 19.22
CA ILE A 140 -6.38 -9.13 18.57
C ILE A 140 -6.12 -7.66 18.94
N VAL A 141 -7.15 -6.82 18.92
CA VAL A 141 -7.02 -5.40 19.28
C VAL A 141 -6.65 -5.24 20.75
N ALA A 142 -7.24 -6.03 21.64
CA ALA A 142 -6.90 -6.03 23.06
C ALA A 142 -5.44 -6.48 23.29
N GLU A 143 -4.99 -7.53 22.61
CA GLU A 143 -3.61 -8.00 22.66
C GLU A 143 -2.63 -6.96 22.11
N TYR A 144 -2.96 -6.32 20.98
CA TYR A 144 -2.16 -5.25 20.39
C TYR A 144 -2.05 -4.03 21.31
N ALA A 145 -3.15 -3.61 21.93
CA ALA A 145 -3.14 -2.50 22.88
C ALA A 145 -2.26 -2.81 24.11
N ARG A 146 -2.35 -4.03 24.62
CA ARG A 146 -1.55 -4.48 25.78
C ARG A 146 -0.07 -4.58 25.47
N GLU A 147 0.31 -5.16 24.33
CA GLU A 147 1.72 -5.43 23.99
C GLU A 147 2.42 -4.26 23.31
N GLN A 148 1.68 -3.46 22.54
CA GLN A 148 2.25 -2.47 21.64
C GLN A 148 1.79 -1.04 21.96
N GLY A 149 0.86 -0.85 22.90
CA GLY A 149 0.30 0.47 23.25
C GLY A 149 -0.57 1.11 22.16
N GLY A 150 -0.79 0.42 21.03
CA GLY A 150 -1.55 0.94 19.90
C GLY A 150 -3.05 0.93 20.18
N ARG A 151 -3.76 1.94 19.66
CA ARG A 151 -5.23 2.05 19.79
C ARG A 151 -5.88 1.85 18.44
N VAL A 152 -6.87 0.96 18.38
CA VAL A 152 -7.66 0.69 17.17
C VAL A 152 -9.13 0.91 17.51
N GLN A 153 -9.77 1.84 16.81
CA GLN A 153 -11.20 2.06 16.83
C GLN A 153 -11.87 1.15 15.81
N LEU A 154 -12.78 0.30 16.28
CA LEU A 154 -13.48 -0.68 15.47
C LEU A 154 -14.82 -0.12 14.99
N GLN A 155 -15.07 -0.21 13.69
CA GLN A 155 -16.37 0.09 13.08
C GLN A 155 -16.91 -1.18 12.43
N TYR A 156 -17.95 -1.75 13.05
CA TYR A 156 -18.56 -2.99 12.58
C TYR A 156 -19.75 -2.75 11.64
N GLY A 157 -19.90 -3.63 10.66
CA GLY A 157 -21.03 -3.61 9.74
C GLY A 157 -20.98 -4.73 8.71
N GLY A 158 -21.95 -4.77 7.80
CA GLY A 158 -21.89 -5.64 6.62
C GLY A 158 -20.81 -5.16 5.65
N SER A 159 -20.04 -6.08 5.06
CA SER A 159 -18.88 -5.73 4.22
C SER A 159 -19.22 -4.76 3.10
N GLN A 160 -20.34 -4.96 2.40
CA GLN A 160 -20.81 -4.05 1.35
C GLN A 160 -21.20 -2.65 1.90
N THR A 161 -21.89 -2.60 3.04
CA THR A 161 -22.27 -1.34 3.69
C THR A 161 -21.04 -0.54 4.11
N LEU A 162 -20.06 -1.22 4.71
CA LEU A 162 -18.78 -0.62 5.09
C LEU A 162 -18.02 -0.10 3.86
N LEU A 163 -18.01 -0.86 2.75
CA LEU A 163 -17.39 -0.44 1.50
C LEU A 163 -18.06 0.80 0.90
N ALA A 164 -19.40 0.85 0.89
CA ALA A 164 -20.14 2.03 0.44
C ALA A 164 -19.85 3.25 1.34
N GLY A 165 -19.76 3.04 2.66
CA GLY A 165 -19.35 4.09 3.61
C GLY A 165 -17.93 4.60 3.35
N LEU A 166 -16.99 3.69 3.09
CA LEU A 166 -15.61 4.01 2.73
C LEU A 166 -15.50 4.82 1.43
N GLU A 167 -16.32 4.50 0.43
CA GLU A 167 -16.35 5.22 -0.84
C GLU A 167 -16.76 6.69 -0.68
N VAL A 168 -17.72 6.94 0.21
CA VAL A 168 -18.20 8.30 0.53
C VAL A 168 -17.20 9.03 1.44
N ALA A 169 -16.79 8.39 2.54
CA ALA A 169 -15.98 9.04 3.56
C ALA A 169 -14.52 9.22 3.13
N ARG A 170 -13.98 8.27 2.36
CA ARG A 170 -12.55 8.19 1.96
C ARG A 170 -11.60 8.43 3.13
N ARG A 171 -11.94 7.89 4.30
CA ARG A 171 -11.22 8.06 5.55
C ARG A 171 -11.08 6.73 6.29
N GLY A 172 -10.09 6.69 7.17
CA GLY A 172 -9.72 5.54 7.98
C GLY A 172 -8.49 4.82 7.44
N ASP A 173 -8.13 3.72 8.10
CA ASP A 173 -6.82 3.11 7.93
C ASP A 173 -6.87 1.71 7.35
N LEU A 174 -7.86 0.92 7.79
CA LEU A 174 -7.94 -0.49 7.47
C LEU A 174 -9.37 -0.92 7.15
N TYR A 175 -9.48 -1.90 6.25
CA TYR A 175 -10.75 -2.53 5.89
C TYR A 175 -10.59 -4.05 5.89
N LEU A 176 -11.34 -4.73 6.75
CA LEU A 176 -11.32 -6.18 6.92
C LEU A 176 -12.72 -6.75 6.63
N PRO A 177 -13.04 -7.01 5.35
CA PRO A 177 -14.31 -7.61 4.95
C PRO A 177 -14.37 -9.12 5.26
N ALA A 178 -15.55 -9.70 5.04
CA ALA A 178 -15.79 -11.12 5.24
C ALA A 178 -15.15 -12.01 4.14
N ASP A 179 -14.83 -11.43 2.98
CA ASP A 179 -14.16 -12.12 1.87
C ASP A 179 -13.37 -11.14 0.98
N GLU A 180 -12.47 -11.69 0.17
CA GLU A 180 -11.55 -10.95 -0.69
C GLU A 180 -12.22 -10.25 -1.89
N ASP A 181 -13.45 -10.63 -2.29
CA ASP A 181 -14.13 -9.97 -3.41
C ASP A 181 -14.41 -8.50 -3.10
N TYR A 182 -14.74 -8.19 -1.85
CA TYR A 182 -14.92 -6.82 -1.39
C TYR A 182 -13.63 -6.01 -1.43
N LEU A 183 -12.47 -6.63 -1.16
CA LEU A 183 -11.17 -5.98 -1.35
C LEU A 183 -10.85 -5.77 -2.82
N ALA A 184 -11.17 -6.73 -3.68
CA ALA A 184 -11.02 -6.57 -5.12
C ALA A 184 -11.90 -5.42 -5.64
N MET A 185 -13.14 -5.30 -5.17
CA MET A 185 -14.01 -4.15 -5.44
C MET A 185 -13.41 -2.84 -4.93
N ALA A 186 -12.93 -2.81 -3.68
CA ALA A 186 -12.31 -1.62 -3.08
C ALA A 186 -11.05 -1.17 -3.84
N ARG A 187 -10.23 -2.12 -4.29
CA ARG A 187 -9.02 -1.87 -5.10
C ARG A 187 -9.38 -1.29 -6.47
N ARG A 188 -10.39 -1.83 -7.16
CA ARG A 188 -10.89 -1.25 -8.42
C ARG A 188 -11.39 0.19 -8.25
N LYS A 189 -11.89 0.55 -7.06
CA LYS A 189 -12.31 1.91 -6.70
C LYS A 189 -11.16 2.81 -6.19
N GLY A 190 -9.93 2.29 -6.11
CA GLY A 190 -8.77 3.02 -5.58
C GLY A 190 -8.83 3.29 -4.07
N LEU A 191 -9.64 2.54 -3.32
CA LEU A 191 -9.83 2.73 -1.87
C LEU A 191 -8.81 1.94 -1.03
N VAL A 192 -8.32 0.81 -1.55
CA VAL A 192 -7.36 -0.08 -0.89
C VAL A 192 -6.05 -0.08 -1.67
N ALA A 193 -4.94 0.21 -1.00
CA ALA A 193 -3.60 0.20 -1.60
C ALA A 193 -3.07 -1.25 -1.71
N GLU A 194 -3.25 -2.04 -0.66
CA GLU A 194 -2.76 -3.42 -0.57
C GLU A 194 -3.59 -4.24 0.41
N SER A 195 -3.42 -5.56 0.38
CA SER A 195 -4.11 -6.47 1.30
C SER A 195 -3.18 -7.56 1.81
N ILE A 196 -3.38 -7.97 3.05
CA ILE A 196 -2.60 -9.01 3.73
C ILE A 196 -3.55 -10.13 4.18
N PRO A 197 -3.33 -11.39 3.76
CA PRO A 197 -4.15 -12.53 4.17
C PRO A 197 -4.08 -12.81 5.67
N ALA A 198 -5.24 -12.94 6.30
CA ALA A 198 -5.37 -13.23 7.73
C ALA A 198 -5.76 -14.68 7.97
N ALA A 199 -6.87 -15.12 7.38
CA ALA A 199 -7.43 -16.43 7.65
C ALA A 199 -8.29 -16.93 6.48
N ARG A 200 -8.68 -18.20 6.54
CA ARG A 200 -9.56 -18.88 5.60
C ARG A 200 -10.71 -19.53 6.36
N MET A 201 -11.82 -19.68 5.66
CA MET A 201 -12.95 -20.51 6.09
C MET A 201 -13.51 -21.24 4.88
N THR A 202 -14.06 -22.42 5.10
CA THR A 202 -14.57 -23.30 4.05
C THR A 202 -16.07 -23.49 4.24
N ALA A 203 -16.83 -23.41 3.14
CA ALA A 203 -18.24 -23.74 3.16
C ALA A 203 -18.38 -25.24 3.41
N VAL A 204 -19.23 -25.61 4.37
CA VAL A 204 -19.48 -27.00 4.77
C VAL A 204 -20.97 -27.23 4.87
N LEU A 205 -21.39 -28.48 4.65
CA LEU A 205 -22.73 -28.92 5.02
C LEU A 205 -22.74 -29.23 6.52
N ALA A 206 -23.57 -28.53 7.27
CA ALA A 206 -23.79 -28.79 8.68
C ALA A 206 -25.14 -29.45 8.94
N VAL A 207 -25.14 -30.36 9.90
CA VAL A 207 -26.31 -31.04 10.44
C VAL A 207 -26.24 -31.00 11.97
N ARG A 208 -27.33 -31.32 12.67
CA ARG A 208 -27.27 -31.55 14.12
C ARG A 208 -26.35 -32.74 14.43
N ARG A 209 -25.63 -32.64 15.55
CA ARG A 209 -24.72 -33.68 16.04
C ARG A 209 -25.39 -35.06 16.10
N GLY A 210 -24.66 -36.08 15.68
CA GLY A 210 -25.16 -37.44 15.52
C GLY A 210 -25.93 -37.68 14.22
N ASN A 211 -25.99 -36.68 13.33
CA ASN A 211 -26.61 -36.73 12.00
C ASN A 211 -27.94 -37.51 11.98
N PRO A 212 -29.00 -37.00 12.65
CA PRO A 212 -30.23 -37.75 12.88
C PRO A 212 -30.99 -38.14 11.60
N LYS A 213 -30.65 -37.53 10.46
CA LYS A 213 -31.22 -37.82 9.14
C LYS A 213 -30.29 -38.64 8.24
N ALA A 214 -29.14 -39.07 8.76
CA ALA A 214 -28.13 -39.86 8.05
C ALA A 214 -27.68 -39.25 6.70
N ILE A 215 -27.61 -37.92 6.61
CA ILE A 215 -27.21 -37.19 5.41
C ILE A 215 -25.72 -37.38 5.15
N ARG A 216 -25.34 -37.89 3.99
CA ARG A 216 -23.94 -38.19 3.62
C ARG A 216 -23.53 -37.61 2.27
N SER A 217 -24.49 -37.20 1.47
CA SER A 217 -24.29 -36.70 0.10
C SER A 217 -25.23 -35.53 -0.20
N LEU A 218 -24.99 -34.86 -1.33
CA LEU A 218 -25.90 -33.83 -1.84
C LEU A 218 -27.25 -34.40 -2.25
N ASP A 219 -27.29 -35.63 -2.76
CA ASP A 219 -28.53 -36.29 -3.17
C ASP A 219 -29.45 -36.60 -1.97
N ASP A 220 -28.87 -36.91 -0.81
CA ASP A 220 -29.64 -37.11 0.42
C ASP A 220 -30.43 -35.86 0.82
N LEU A 221 -29.95 -34.66 0.48
CA LEU A 221 -30.67 -33.40 0.74
C LEU A 221 -31.95 -33.27 -0.08
N LEU A 222 -32.05 -33.97 -1.22
CA LEU A 222 -33.22 -33.96 -2.08
C LEU A 222 -34.31 -34.91 -1.59
N ALA A 223 -33.99 -35.82 -0.67
CA ALA A 223 -34.92 -36.81 -0.15
C ALA A 223 -36.18 -36.16 0.48
N PRO A 224 -37.35 -36.82 0.37
CA PRO A 224 -38.55 -36.39 1.09
C PRO A 224 -38.29 -36.29 2.60
N GLY A 225 -38.86 -35.27 3.25
CA GLY A 225 -38.75 -35.09 4.70
C GLY A 225 -37.43 -34.49 5.20
N ILE A 226 -36.53 -34.06 4.31
CA ILE A 226 -35.37 -33.22 4.65
C ILE A 226 -35.73 -31.74 4.48
N ALA A 227 -35.57 -30.98 5.57
CA ALA A 227 -35.67 -29.53 5.56
C ALA A 227 -34.28 -28.90 5.40
N LEU A 228 -34.06 -28.19 4.29
CA LEU A 228 -32.80 -27.51 3.98
C LEU A 228 -32.93 -26.00 4.21
N ALA A 229 -32.01 -25.38 4.95
CA ALA A 229 -31.80 -23.93 4.96
C ALA A 229 -30.51 -23.56 4.23
N GLN A 230 -30.55 -22.47 3.48
CA GLN A 230 -29.37 -21.92 2.84
C GLN A 230 -29.23 -20.43 3.15
N ALA A 231 -28.01 -19.92 3.25
CA ALA A 231 -27.83 -18.48 3.25
C ALA A 231 -28.13 -17.94 1.85
N ASN A 232 -28.81 -16.80 1.76
CA ASN A 232 -29.17 -16.18 0.49
C ASN A 232 -27.90 -15.81 -0.29
N PRO A 233 -27.68 -16.35 -1.52
CA PRO A 233 -26.49 -16.06 -2.32
C PRO A 233 -26.32 -14.58 -2.67
N GLU A 234 -27.40 -13.80 -2.71
CA GLU A 234 -27.34 -12.37 -3.01
C GLU A 234 -27.01 -11.52 -1.77
N ALA A 235 -27.09 -12.10 -0.55
CA ALA A 235 -26.87 -11.37 0.70
C ALA A 235 -25.63 -11.84 1.47
N ALA A 236 -25.26 -13.12 1.36
CA ALA A 236 -24.22 -13.75 2.17
C ALA A 236 -23.15 -14.45 1.33
N ALA A 237 -21.88 -14.23 1.69
CA ALA A 237 -20.72 -14.82 1.02
C ALA A 237 -20.80 -16.37 0.94
N VAL A 238 -21.22 -17.03 2.03
CA VAL A 238 -21.35 -18.50 2.05
C VAL A 238 -22.39 -18.99 1.04
N GLY A 239 -23.49 -18.26 0.87
CA GLY A 239 -24.51 -18.59 -0.11
C GLY A 239 -23.98 -18.47 -1.54
N ARG A 240 -23.20 -17.40 -1.80
CA ARG A 240 -22.56 -17.16 -3.10
C ARG A 240 -21.55 -18.25 -3.46
N ILE A 241 -20.66 -18.58 -2.52
CA ILE A 241 -19.61 -19.60 -2.69
C ILE A 241 -20.21 -21.00 -2.80
N THR A 242 -21.19 -21.33 -1.95
CA THR A 242 -21.93 -22.60 -2.03
C THR A 242 -22.65 -22.72 -3.37
N ARG A 243 -23.33 -21.66 -3.85
CA ARG A 243 -23.96 -21.66 -5.17
C ARG A 243 -22.98 -21.95 -6.30
N ALA A 244 -21.84 -21.27 -6.28
CA ALA A 244 -20.82 -21.47 -7.30
C ALA A 244 -20.31 -22.92 -7.33
N ALA A 245 -19.99 -23.48 -6.16
CA ALA A 245 -19.53 -24.86 -6.03
C ALA A 245 -20.60 -25.89 -6.45
N LEU A 246 -21.85 -25.71 -6.00
CA LEU A 246 -22.94 -26.62 -6.32
C LEU A 246 -23.36 -26.56 -7.78
N ARG A 247 -23.22 -25.39 -8.46
CA ARG A 247 -23.43 -25.28 -9.91
C ARG A 247 -22.40 -26.07 -10.71
N GLN A 248 -21.13 -26.03 -10.31
CA GLN A 248 -20.08 -26.84 -10.96
C GLN A 248 -20.40 -28.34 -10.86
N SER A 249 -21.00 -28.76 -9.75
CA SER A 249 -21.43 -30.15 -9.55
C SER A 249 -22.80 -30.48 -10.18
N GLY A 250 -23.56 -29.51 -10.69
CA GLY A 250 -24.91 -29.70 -11.24
C GLY A 250 -26.04 -29.84 -10.22
N HIS A 251 -25.79 -29.65 -8.91
CA HIS A 251 -26.80 -29.86 -7.86
C HIS A 251 -27.55 -28.58 -7.45
N TRP A 252 -27.04 -27.41 -7.83
CA TRP A 252 -27.57 -26.13 -7.31
C TRP A 252 -29.06 -25.95 -7.61
N GLU A 253 -29.48 -26.12 -8.86
CA GLU A 253 -30.85 -25.82 -9.30
C GLU A 253 -31.89 -26.71 -8.61
N ALA A 254 -31.54 -27.96 -8.30
CA ALA A 254 -32.39 -28.88 -7.56
C ALA A 254 -32.48 -28.50 -6.07
N LEU A 255 -31.33 -28.17 -5.46
CA LEU A 255 -31.26 -27.78 -4.05
C LEU A 255 -31.89 -26.42 -3.77
N GLU A 256 -31.77 -25.47 -4.69
CA GLU A 256 -32.44 -24.17 -4.64
C GLU A 256 -33.96 -24.33 -4.58
N LYS A 257 -34.53 -25.21 -5.43
CA LYS A 257 -35.97 -25.53 -5.40
C LYS A 257 -36.39 -26.27 -4.13
N LYS A 258 -35.52 -27.12 -3.59
CA LYS A 258 -35.75 -27.90 -2.36
C LYS A 258 -35.60 -27.06 -1.09
N THR A 259 -34.88 -25.96 -1.16
CA THR A 259 -34.57 -25.10 -0.01
C THR A 259 -35.85 -24.61 0.64
N ARG A 260 -36.04 -24.96 1.92
CA ARG A 260 -37.22 -24.57 2.70
C ARG A 260 -37.20 -23.08 3.00
N VAL A 261 -36.02 -22.54 3.26
CA VAL A 261 -35.84 -21.13 3.61
C VAL A 261 -34.45 -20.63 3.21
N PHE A 262 -34.41 -19.46 2.58
CA PHE A 262 -33.19 -18.68 2.44
C PHE A 262 -33.07 -17.69 3.59
N LYS A 263 -31.92 -17.67 4.25
CA LYS A 263 -31.65 -16.76 5.37
C LYS A 263 -30.73 -15.61 4.97
N PRO A 264 -30.90 -14.42 5.57
CA PRO A 264 -30.01 -13.28 5.30
C PRO A 264 -28.57 -13.53 5.72
N THR A 265 -28.33 -14.26 6.81
CA THR A 265 -26.99 -14.52 7.34
C THR A 265 -26.73 -16.01 7.57
N VAL A 266 -25.44 -16.38 7.63
CA VAL A 266 -25.02 -17.73 7.98
C VAL A 266 -25.34 -18.10 9.43
N HIS A 267 -25.33 -17.13 10.35
CA HIS A 267 -25.73 -17.32 11.74
C HIS A 267 -27.20 -17.74 11.86
N ASP A 268 -28.06 -17.19 11.03
CA ASP A 268 -29.48 -17.57 11.01
C ASP A 268 -29.67 -19.03 10.55
N VAL A 269 -28.86 -19.51 9.59
CA VAL A 269 -28.86 -20.92 9.16
C VAL A 269 -28.39 -21.82 10.30
N ALA A 270 -27.28 -21.46 10.96
CA ALA A 270 -26.75 -22.23 12.09
C ALA A 270 -27.72 -22.26 13.29
N ASN A 271 -28.42 -21.15 13.56
CA ASN A 271 -29.46 -21.09 14.59
C ASN A 271 -30.66 -21.98 14.25
N ASP A 272 -31.13 -21.98 13.00
CA ASP A 272 -32.21 -22.87 12.56
C ASP A 272 -31.83 -24.35 12.72
N LEU A 273 -30.59 -24.70 12.37
CA LEU A 273 -30.04 -26.04 12.59
C LEU A 273 -30.03 -26.42 14.07
N LYS A 274 -29.49 -25.53 14.91
CA LYS A 274 -29.42 -25.69 16.37
C LYS A 274 -30.80 -25.90 17.00
N LEU A 275 -31.77 -25.09 16.59
CA LEU A 275 -33.14 -25.13 17.09
C LEU A 275 -33.95 -26.31 16.55
N GLY A 276 -33.42 -27.07 15.59
CA GLY A 276 -34.11 -28.21 15.03
C GLY A 276 -35.13 -27.87 13.94
N THR A 277 -35.21 -26.62 13.50
CA THR A 277 -36.23 -26.20 12.52
C THR A 277 -35.88 -26.66 11.10
N VAL A 278 -34.60 -26.85 10.79
CA VAL A 278 -34.08 -27.50 9.58
C VAL A 278 -33.20 -28.68 9.93
N ASP A 279 -33.00 -29.59 8.98
CA ASP A 279 -32.19 -30.79 9.14
C ASP A 279 -30.75 -30.59 8.65
N ALA A 280 -30.58 -29.76 7.63
CA ALA A 280 -29.30 -29.49 6.98
C ALA A 280 -29.20 -28.02 6.55
N GLY A 281 -27.97 -27.52 6.48
CA GLY A 281 -27.69 -26.21 5.92
C GLY A 281 -26.20 -25.97 5.65
N PHE A 282 -25.91 -25.09 4.70
CA PHE A 282 -24.54 -24.73 4.35
C PHE A 282 -24.06 -23.55 5.21
N ILE A 283 -22.97 -23.77 5.95
CA ILE A 283 -22.37 -22.79 6.86
C ILE A 283 -20.85 -22.71 6.66
N TRP A 284 -20.17 -21.83 7.39
CA TRP A 284 -18.71 -21.84 7.47
C TRP A 284 -18.22 -22.84 8.52
N ASP A 285 -17.16 -23.57 8.23
CA ASP A 285 -16.46 -24.45 9.17
C ASP A 285 -16.07 -23.73 10.47
N ALA A 286 -15.64 -22.47 10.38
CA ALA A 286 -15.27 -21.64 11.53
C ALA A 286 -16.38 -21.48 12.57
N MET A 287 -17.65 -21.66 12.17
CA MET A 287 -18.79 -21.51 13.09
C MET A 287 -18.97 -22.70 14.04
N LEU A 288 -18.42 -23.87 13.73
CA LEU A 288 -18.66 -25.09 14.52
C LEU A 288 -18.19 -24.95 15.97
N LYS A 289 -17.21 -24.09 16.24
CA LYS A 289 -16.79 -23.77 17.62
C LYS A 289 -17.87 -23.04 18.42
N GLN A 290 -18.66 -22.18 17.76
CA GLN A 290 -19.75 -21.44 18.38
C GLN A 290 -21.04 -22.29 18.48
N TYR A 291 -21.13 -23.33 17.66
CA TYR A 291 -22.27 -24.22 17.55
C TYR A 291 -21.84 -25.68 17.80
N PRO A 292 -21.47 -26.03 19.05
CA PRO A 292 -21.03 -27.38 19.36
C PRO A 292 -22.13 -28.44 19.15
N GLU A 293 -23.39 -28.02 19.01
CA GLU A 293 -24.50 -28.93 18.71
C GLU A 293 -24.54 -29.36 17.24
N LEU A 294 -23.68 -28.79 16.39
CA LEU A 294 -23.59 -29.09 14.96
C LEU A 294 -22.37 -29.94 14.65
N GLU A 295 -22.45 -30.69 13.56
CA GLU A 295 -21.33 -31.42 12.99
C GLU A 295 -21.32 -31.29 11.46
N VAL A 296 -20.15 -31.53 10.87
CA VAL A 296 -19.95 -31.41 9.42
C VAL A 296 -20.17 -32.74 8.73
N VAL A 297 -20.92 -32.69 7.64
CA VAL A 297 -20.93 -33.72 6.62
C VAL A 297 -19.94 -33.31 5.53
N ALA A 298 -18.86 -34.07 5.38
CA ALA A 298 -17.84 -33.78 4.38
C ALA A 298 -18.39 -34.02 2.97
N LEU A 299 -18.37 -32.98 2.14
CA LEU A 299 -18.80 -33.04 0.74
C LEU A 299 -17.63 -32.69 -0.18
N PRO A 300 -17.18 -33.60 -1.06
CA PRO A 300 -16.08 -33.32 -2.00
C PRO A 300 -16.32 -32.09 -2.88
N GLN A 301 -17.57 -31.82 -3.22
CA GLN A 301 -17.99 -30.67 -4.03
C GLN A 301 -17.70 -29.33 -3.36
N LEU A 302 -17.52 -29.32 -2.03
CA LEU A 302 -17.20 -28.11 -1.26
C LEU A 302 -15.71 -28.00 -0.89
N ALA A 303 -14.86 -28.95 -1.30
CA ALA A 303 -13.44 -28.97 -0.91
C ALA A 303 -12.66 -27.69 -1.31
N GLY A 304 -13.05 -27.05 -2.42
CA GLY A 304 -12.50 -25.77 -2.88
C GLY A 304 -13.34 -24.54 -2.54
N ALA A 305 -14.47 -24.71 -1.85
CA ALA A 305 -15.44 -23.66 -1.59
C ALA A 305 -15.01 -22.81 -0.38
N ALA A 306 -13.84 -22.18 -0.47
CA ALA A 306 -13.23 -21.40 0.60
C ALA A 306 -13.33 -19.89 0.35
N ALA A 307 -13.42 -19.13 1.44
CA ALA A 307 -13.28 -17.68 1.45
C ALA A 307 -11.93 -17.30 2.11
N LEU A 308 -11.19 -16.40 1.48
CA LEU A 308 -10.01 -15.77 2.08
C LEU A 308 -10.42 -14.47 2.78
N ILE A 309 -10.08 -14.37 4.06
CA ILE A 309 -10.23 -13.17 4.87
C ILE A 309 -8.89 -12.46 4.87
N SER A 310 -8.87 -11.23 4.35
CA SER A 310 -7.68 -10.41 4.24
C SER A 310 -7.94 -9.02 4.80
N VAL A 311 -6.95 -8.42 5.44
CA VAL A 311 -7.01 -7.01 5.84
C VAL A 311 -6.46 -6.13 4.72
N GLY A 312 -7.24 -5.16 4.28
CA GLY A 312 -6.83 -4.13 3.33
C GLY A 312 -6.31 -2.89 4.05
N VAL A 313 -5.17 -2.36 3.61
CA VAL A 313 -4.70 -1.03 4.02
C VAL A 313 -5.29 0.02 3.09
N LEU A 314 -5.96 1.01 3.66
CA LEU A 314 -6.67 2.02 2.88
C LEU A 314 -5.69 3.01 2.25
N ALA A 315 -5.93 3.33 0.98
CA ALA A 315 -5.09 4.24 0.21
C ALA A 315 -5.12 5.69 0.74
N GLY A 316 -6.21 6.07 1.42
CA GLY A 316 -6.40 7.38 2.05
C GLY A 316 -6.01 7.45 3.53
N SER A 317 -5.28 6.45 4.07
CA SER A 317 -4.80 6.49 5.45
C SER A 317 -3.78 7.62 5.63
N ASP A 318 -3.97 8.44 6.68
CA ASP A 318 -3.00 9.46 7.10
C ASP A 318 -1.84 8.87 7.93
N GLN A 319 -1.95 7.59 8.33
CA GLN A 319 -0.96 6.87 9.13
C GLN A 319 -0.66 5.47 8.58
N PRO A 320 -0.23 5.34 7.32
CA PRO A 320 -0.07 4.05 6.64
C PRO A 320 0.96 3.14 7.33
N THR A 321 1.99 3.70 7.94
CA THR A 321 3.00 2.94 8.70
C THR A 321 2.41 2.23 9.91
N GLU A 322 1.59 2.93 10.69
CA GLU A 322 0.90 2.32 11.84
C GLU A 322 -0.19 1.35 11.40
N ALA A 323 -0.89 1.65 10.29
CA ALA A 323 -1.88 0.75 9.70
C ALA A 323 -1.24 -0.57 9.26
N LEU A 324 -0.11 -0.51 8.54
CA LEU A 324 0.66 -1.69 8.11
C LEU A 324 1.23 -2.45 9.31
N ARG A 325 1.69 -1.74 10.34
CA ARG A 325 2.16 -2.36 11.59
C ARG A 325 1.06 -3.16 12.26
N PHE A 326 -0.14 -2.61 12.43
CA PHE A 326 -1.27 -3.37 12.97
C PHE A 326 -1.74 -4.48 12.03
N ALA A 327 -1.78 -4.24 10.72
CA ALA A 327 -2.13 -5.27 9.74
C ALA A 327 -1.21 -6.49 9.86
N ARG A 328 0.12 -6.29 9.96
CA ARG A 328 1.08 -7.37 10.21
C ARG A 328 0.86 -8.07 11.55
N PHE A 329 0.50 -7.35 12.62
CA PHE A 329 0.17 -7.96 13.90
C PHE A 329 -1.07 -8.86 13.81
N LEU A 330 -2.12 -8.36 13.15
CA LEU A 330 -3.38 -9.08 12.92
C LEU A 330 -3.17 -10.33 12.07
N THR A 331 -2.25 -10.28 11.10
CA THR A 331 -1.96 -11.41 10.20
C THR A 331 -0.77 -12.26 10.64
N ALA A 332 -0.13 -11.99 11.78
CA ALA A 332 1.05 -12.73 12.19
C ALA A 332 0.72 -14.12 12.75
N THR A 333 1.54 -15.12 12.41
CA THR A 333 1.35 -16.54 12.80
C THR A 333 1.34 -16.76 14.31
N ASP A 334 2.13 -15.98 15.05
CA ASP A 334 2.29 -16.06 16.50
C ASP A 334 1.49 -15.00 17.27
N ARG A 335 0.66 -14.21 16.57
CA ARG A 335 -0.26 -13.21 17.14
C ARG A 335 -1.66 -13.36 16.56
N GLY A 336 -2.08 -12.51 15.62
CA GLY A 336 -3.49 -12.46 15.25
C GLY A 336 -4.02 -13.73 14.57
N GLN A 337 -3.20 -14.45 13.81
CA GLN A 337 -3.64 -15.74 13.25
C GLN A 337 -3.87 -16.80 14.32
N ARG A 338 -3.19 -16.73 15.47
CA ARG A 338 -3.48 -17.59 16.63
C ARG A 338 -4.89 -17.33 17.14
N GLN A 339 -5.33 -16.07 17.20
CA GLN A 339 -6.69 -15.70 17.63
C GLN A 339 -7.73 -16.17 16.60
N PHE A 340 -7.45 -16.02 15.30
CA PHE A 340 -8.28 -16.60 14.25
C PHE A 340 -8.42 -18.13 14.39
N ALA A 341 -7.31 -18.84 14.62
CA ALA A 341 -7.34 -20.29 14.86
C ALA A 341 -8.17 -20.67 16.09
N GLN A 342 -8.04 -19.92 17.20
CA GLN A 342 -8.85 -20.12 18.39
C GLN A 342 -10.34 -19.89 18.13
N ALA A 343 -10.69 -18.93 17.29
CA ALA A 343 -12.05 -18.66 16.84
C ALA A 343 -12.59 -19.64 15.78
N GLY A 344 -11.77 -20.58 15.28
CA GLY A 344 -12.21 -21.66 14.38
C GLY A 344 -11.83 -21.48 12.92
N TYR A 345 -11.21 -20.36 12.57
CA TYR A 345 -10.72 -20.11 11.21
C TYR A 345 -9.40 -20.84 10.95
N VAL A 346 -9.09 -21.10 9.69
CA VAL A 346 -7.80 -21.66 9.28
C VAL A 346 -6.82 -20.51 9.01
N PRO A 347 -5.67 -20.42 9.69
CA PRO A 347 -4.65 -19.40 9.42
C PRO A 347 -4.21 -19.36 7.94
N ALA A 348 -3.99 -18.15 7.40
CA ALA A 348 -3.56 -17.99 6.01
C ALA A 348 -2.05 -18.20 5.78
N GLY A 349 -1.27 -18.45 6.84
CA GLY A 349 0.19 -18.63 6.76
C GLY A 349 0.92 -17.29 6.65
N GLY A 350 0.74 -16.43 7.66
CA GLY A 350 1.35 -15.11 7.74
C GLY A 350 2.86 -15.14 7.99
N ASP A 351 3.47 -13.96 7.99
CA ASP A 351 4.81 -13.75 8.52
C ASP A 351 4.78 -13.78 10.08
N PRO A 352 5.86 -14.17 10.78
CA PRO A 352 5.93 -14.03 12.23
C PRO A 352 5.97 -12.55 12.65
N TRP A 353 5.45 -12.24 13.83
CA TRP A 353 5.42 -10.87 14.35
C TRP A 353 6.83 -10.35 14.70
N ALA A 354 7.11 -9.13 14.27
CA ALA A 354 8.20 -8.32 14.78
C ALA A 354 7.77 -6.84 14.76
N PRO A 355 8.17 -6.04 15.77
CA PRO A 355 7.83 -4.62 15.80
C PRO A 355 8.46 -3.84 14.63
N VAL A 356 9.67 -4.23 14.21
CA VAL A 356 10.37 -3.73 13.02
C VAL A 356 10.99 -4.95 12.32
N PRO A 357 10.26 -5.63 11.41
CA PRO A 357 10.83 -6.76 10.68
C PRO A 357 11.97 -6.28 9.77
N GLU A 358 12.94 -7.17 9.55
CA GLU A 358 14.11 -6.92 8.72
C GLU A 358 14.16 -7.92 7.56
N LEU A 359 14.31 -7.41 6.34
CA LEU A 359 14.62 -8.22 5.15
C LEU A 359 16.10 -8.10 4.79
N ARG A 360 16.72 -9.19 4.36
CA ARG A 360 18.05 -9.19 3.73
C ARG A 360 17.90 -9.22 2.21
N LEU A 361 18.28 -8.12 1.56
CA LEU A 361 18.35 -7.99 0.10
C LEU A 361 19.79 -8.16 -0.39
N MET A 362 19.99 -9.10 -1.31
CA MET A 362 21.19 -9.15 -2.15
C MET A 362 20.86 -8.59 -3.53
N ALA A 363 21.67 -7.68 -4.05
CA ALA A 363 21.40 -7.07 -5.35
C ALA A 363 22.66 -6.79 -6.15
N GLY A 364 22.58 -6.92 -7.47
CA GLY A 364 23.66 -6.52 -8.37
C GLY A 364 24.04 -5.05 -8.15
N ALA A 365 25.34 -4.74 -8.01
CA ALA A 365 25.81 -3.39 -7.66
C ALA A 365 25.31 -2.30 -8.62
N MET A 366 25.16 -2.63 -9.91
CA MET A 366 24.64 -1.72 -10.94
C MET A 366 23.19 -1.26 -10.70
N LEU A 367 22.38 -2.00 -9.93
CA LEU A 367 21.00 -1.66 -9.62
C LEU A 367 20.88 -0.60 -8.53
N ARG A 368 21.94 -0.39 -7.73
CA ARG A 368 21.91 0.47 -6.54
C ARG A 368 21.36 1.87 -6.82
N PRO A 369 21.78 2.61 -7.88
CA PRO A 369 21.27 3.95 -8.12
C PRO A 369 19.76 3.99 -8.39
N ALA A 370 19.20 2.93 -9.00
CA ALA A 370 17.79 2.85 -9.36
C ALA A 370 16.90 2.39 -8.20
N ILE A 371 17.40 1.47 -7.37
CA ILE A 371 16.60 0.79 -6.34
C ILE A 371 16.63 1.50 -4.97
N GLU A 372 17.70 2.23 -4.64
CA GLU A 372 17.94 2.71 -3.27
C GLU A 372 16.82 3.62 -2.75
N GLU A 373 16.30 4.53 -3.58
CA GLU A 373 15.19 5.41 -3.17
C GLU A 373 13.89 4.62 -2.97
N THR A 374 13.66 3.59 -3.80
CA THR A 374 12.51 2.68 -3.62
C THR A 374 12.60 1.96 -2.27
N ILE A 375 13.80 1.50 -1.89
CA ILE A 375 14.03 0.84 -0.60
C ILE A 375 13.74 1.82 0.55
N LYS A 376 14.27 3.05 0.51
CA LYS A 376 14.04 4.05 1.56
C LYS A 376 12.55 4.40 1.71
N GLN A 377 11.86 4.62 0.59
CA GLN A 377 10.43 4.89 0.58
C GLN A 377 9.64 3.71 1.17
N PHE A 378 10.00 2.48 0.80
CA PHE A 378 9.40 1.26 1.33
C PHE A 378 9.63 1.10 2.83
N GLU A 379 10.89 1.20 3.30
CA GLU A 379 11.25 1.13 4.73
C GLU A 379 10.46 2.15 5.56
N LYS A 380 10.40 3.40 5.08
CA LYS A 380 9.66 4.47 5.76
C LYS A 380 8.16 4.17 5.81
N ARG A 381 7.57 3.79 4.68
CA ARG A 381 6.13 3.53 4.58
C ARG A 381 5.74 2.32 5.43
N GLU A 382 6.47 1.22 5.33
CA GLU A 382 6.13 -0.02 6.01
C GLU A 382 6.57 -0.04 7.47
N GLY A 383 7.51 0.81 7.88
CA GLY A 383 8.08 0.79 9.23
C GLY A 383 8.97 -0.44 9.44
N VAL A 384 9.79 -0.76 8.44
CA VAL A 384 10.62 -1.98 8.38
C VAL A 384 12.07 -1.61 8.05
N ARG A 385 12.96 -2.60 8.11
CA ARG A 385 14.35 -2.46 7.68
C ARG A 385 14.64 -3.40 6.52
N ILE A 386 15.44 -2.96 5.57
CA ILE A 386 16.01 -3.81 4.52
C ILE A 386 17.53 -3.71 4.63
N THR A 387 18.23 -4.74 5.07
CA THR A 387 19.69 -4.77 4.95
C THR A 387 20.08 -5.09 3.52
N ARG A 388 21.10 -4.41 3.00
CA ARG A 388 21.48 -4.52 1.58
C ARG A 388 22.90 -5.04 1.45
N VAL A 389 23.11 -6.00 0.55
CA VAL A 389 24.42 -6.42 0.04
C VAL A 389 24.46 -6.14 -1.45
N TYR A 390 25.24 -5.15 -1.84
CA TYR A 390 25.48 -4.82 -3.25
C TYR A 390 26.84 -5.37 -3.67
N ASN A 391 26.86 -6.24 -4.68
CA ASN A 391 28.11 -6.79 -5.23
C ASN A 391 27.93 -7.25 -6.69
N GLY A 392 28.98 -7.77 -7.32
CA GLY A 392 28.89 -8.46 -8.59
C GLY A 392 28.06 -9.75 -8.46
N CYS A 393 27.16 -10.03 -9.41
CA CYS A 393 26.24 -11.16 -9.31
C CYS A 393 26.94 -12.52 -9.20
N GLY A 394 28.13 -12.70 -9.80
CA GLY A 394 28.93 -13.91 -9.61
C GLY A 394 29.38 -14.12 -8.16
N ILE A 395 29.76 -13.04 -7.45
CA ILE A 395 30.12 -13.11 -6.03
C ILE A 395 28.88 -13.42 -5.18
N LEU A 396 27.74 -12.78 -5.47
CA LEU A 396 26.49 -13.04 -4.76
C LEU A 396 26.01 -14.49 -4.96
N VAL A 397 26.11 -15.01 -6.19
CA VAL A 397 25.84 -16.42 -6.50
C VAL A 397 26.77 -17.34 -5.71
N ALA A 398 28.08 -17.07 -5.70
CA ALA A 398 29.02 -17.86 -4.92
C ALA A 398 28.67 -17.87 -3.42
N GLN A 399 28.38 -16.70 -2.84
CA GLN A 399 27.96 -16.56 -1.43
C GLN A 399 26.71 -17.40 -1.12
N MET A 400 25.69 -17.32 -1.98
CA MET A 400 24.46 -18.13 -1.84
C MET A 400 24.73 -19.62 -1.97
N ARG A 401 25.58 -20.03 -2.92
CA ARG A 401 25.96 -21.44 -3.08
C ARG A 401 26.78 -21.96 -1.89
N THR A 402 27.54 -21.10 -1.21
CA THR A 402 28.26 -21.44 0.03
C THR A 402 27.42 -21.37 1.30
N GLY A 403 26.13 -21.00 1.21
CA GLY A 403 25.20 -21.09 2.34
C GLY A 403 24.44 -19.82 2.69
N ASP A 404 24.74 -18.68 2.05
CA ASP A 404 23.97 -17.44 2.28
C ASP A 404 22.53 -17.58 1.77
N ARG A 405 21.56 -17.03 2.51
CA ARG A 405 20.12 -17.19 2.25
C ARG A 405 19.43 -15.83 2.41
N PRO A 406 19.43 -14.98 1.37
CA PRO A 406 18.73 -13.70 1.43
C PRO A 406 17.21 -13.90 1.37
N ASP A 407 16.45 -12.96 1.94
CA ASP A 407 14.99 -12.92 1.80
C ASP A 407 14.58 -12.52 0.39
N ALA A 408 15.39 -11.70 -0.29
CA ALA A 408 15.18 -11.32 -1.68
C ALA A 408 16.51 -11.19 -2.44
N TYR A 409 16.50 -11.55 -3.72
CA TYR A 409 17.63 -11.38 -4.63
C TYR A 409 17.21 -10.62 -5.88
N PHE A 410 17.89 -9.51 -6.18
CA PHE A 410 17.71 -8.73 -7.40
C PHE A 410 18.94 -8.86 -8.30
N SER A 411 18.86 -9.73 -9.29
CA SER A 411 19.98 -10.08 -10.16
C SER A 411 20.19 -9.05 -11.27
N CYS A 412 21.43 -8.95 -11.73
CA CYS A 412 21.82 -8.10 -12.86
C CYS A 412 21.51 -8.73 -14.22
N ASP A 413 21.35 -10.06 -14.28
CA ASP A 413 20.93 -10.78 -15.47
C ASP A 413 20.22 -12.11 -15.13
N ASN A 414 19.33 -12.59 -16.00
CA ASN A 414 18.68 -13.89 -15.89
C ASN A 414 19.68 -15.06 -15.76
N SER A 415 20.86 -14.99 -16.39
CA SER A 415 21.88 -16.04 -16.31
C SER A 415 22.40 -16.28 -14.89
N PHE A 416 22.46 -15.25 -14.04
CA PHE A 416 22.87 -15.39 -12.64
C PHE A 416 21.71 -15.83 -11.75
N MET A 417 20.49 -15.36 -12.03
CA MET A 417 19.29 -15.85 -11.34
C MET A 417 19.09 -17.35 -11.57
N ALA A 418 19.26 -17.83 -12.81
CA ALA A 418 19.18 -19.24 -13.15
C ALA A 418 20.16 -20.10 -12.34
N GLN A 419 21.35 -19.58 -12.05
CA GLN A 419 22.36 -20.27 -11.25
C GLN A 419 22.00 -20.41 -9.77
N VAL A 420 20.91 -19.82 -9.27
CA VAL A 420 20.46 -19.94 -7.87
C VAL A 420 18.93 -20.13 -7.75
N ALA A 421 18.25 -20.41 -8.86
CA ALA A 421 16.78 -20.45 -8.93
C ALA A 421 16.15 -21.46 -7.94
N ASP A 422 16.85 -22.54 -7.61
CA ASP A 422 16.42 -23.53 -6.61
C ASP A 422 16.26 -22.94 -5.20
N LEU A 423 16.89 -21.81 -4.89
CA LEU A 423 16.79 -21.11 -3.60
C LEU A 423 15.58 -20.17 -3.51
N PHE A 424 14.89 -19.87 -4.62
CA PHE A 424 13.88 -18.82 -4.70
C PHE A 424 12.50 -19.34 -5.15
N GLN A 425 11.45 -18.64 -4.72
CA GLN A 425 10.06 -18.88 -5.12
C GLN A 425 9.70 -17.96 -6.28
N GLY A 426 9.67 -18.53 -7.49
CA GLY A 426 9.42 -17.76 -8.70
C GLY A 426 10.49 -16.71 -8.97
N THR A 427 10.40 -16.09 -10.14
CA THR A 427 11.28 -14.99 -10.57
C THR A 427 10.45 -14.02 -11.37
N GLU A 428 10.59 -12.73 -11.10
CA GLU A 428 9.91 -11.69 -11.88
C GLU A 428 10.94 -10.79 -12.56
N GLU A 429 10.85 -10.67 -13.88
CA GLU A 429 11.64 -9.72 -14.65
C GLU A 429 11.10 -8.29 -14.40
N ILE A 430 12.00 -7.36 -14.07
CA ILE A 430 11.64 -5.99 -13.65
C ILE A 430 12.07 -4.97 -14.69
N SER A 431 13.35 -4.99 -15.02
CA SER A 431 13.98 -4.04 -15.92
C SER A 431 14.84 -4.77 -16.93
N SER A 432 15.18 -4.06 -17.99
CA SER A 432 16.26 -4.47 -18.89
C SER A 432 17.32 -3.39 -18.95
N ASN A 433 18.50 -3.74 -19.45
CA ASN A 433 19.56 -2.78 -19.65
C ASN A 433 20.22 -3.01 -21.00
N PRO A 434 19.90 -2.18 -22.02
CA PRO A 434 20.46 -2.36 -23.35
C PRO A 434 21.98 -2.15 -23.36
N MET A 435 22.68 -2.94 -24.17
CA MET A 435 24.09 -2.74 -24.49
C MET A 435 24.22 -1.75 -25.65
N ILE A 436 25.23 -0.90 -25.56
CA ILE A 436 25.56 0.13 -26.55
C ILE A 436 27.06 0.14 -26.80
N ILE A 437 27.44 0.69 -27.95
CA ILE A 437 28.82 1.13 -28.19
C ILE A 437 28.89 2.59 -27.74
N LEU A 438 29.76 2.90 -26.77
CA LEU A 438 30.01 4.26 -26.33
C LEU A 438 31.35 4.74 -26.90
N THR A 439 31.34 5.88 -27.57
CA THR A 439 32.52 6.54 -28.16
C THR A 439 32.62 7.99 -27.67
N GLN A 440 33.73 8.67 -27.96
CA GLN A 440 33.86 10.11 -27.76
C GLN A 440 32.78 10.87 -28.56
N LYS A 441 32.39 12.05 -28.06
CA LYS A 441 31.39 12.91 -28.69
C LYS A 441 31.70 13.17 -30.17
N GLY A 442 30.69 13.05 -31.03
CA GLY A 442 30.83 13.24 -32.47
C GLY A 442 31.39 12.01 -33.21
N ASN A 443 31.59 10.89 -32.50
CA ASN A 443 32.02 9.62 -33.07
C ASN A 443 33.22 9.75 -34.03
N PRO A 444 34.39 10.21 -33.54
CA PRO A 444 35.53 10.59 -34.39
C PRO A 444 36.11 9.43 -35.22
N LYS A 445 35.80 8.18 -34.85
CA LYS A 445 36.24 6.97 -35.58
C LYS A 445 35.19 6.45 -36.58
N GLY A 446 34.01 7.08 -36.64
CA GLY A 446 32.94 6.73 -37.56
C GLY A 446 32.38 5.32 -37.34
N LEU A 447 32.25 4.90 -36.08
CA LEU A 447 31.75 3.57 -35.71
C LEU A 447 30.23 3.49 -35.92
N LYS A 448 29.72 2.34 -36.34
CA LYS A 448 28.27 2.13 -36.54
C LYS A 448 27.79 0.78 -35.99
N THR A 449 28.66 -0.23 -36.03
CA THR A 449 28.34 -1.63 -35.76
C THR A 449 29.36 -2.26 -34.81
N LEU A 450 29.08 -3.45 -34.30
CA LEU A 450 30.03 -4.19 -33.45
C LEU A 450 31.27 -4.62 -34.24
N GLU A 451 31.10 -4.93 -35.51
CA GLU A 451 32.14 -5.31 -36.45
C GLU A 451 33.18 -4.18 -36.64
N ASP A 452 32.75 -2.92 -36.59
CA ASP A 452 33.64 -1.77 -36.68
C ASP A 452 34.68 -1.72 -35.56
N LEU A 453 34.37 -2.30 -34.38
CA LEU A 453 35.30 -2.38 -33.26
C LEU A 453 36.53 -3.25 -33.57
N GLY A 454 36.45 -4.11 -34.60
CA GLY A 454 37.56 -4.94 -35.08
C GLY A 454 38.49 -4.25 -36.09
N ARG A 455 38.22 -2.98 -36.47
CA ARG A 455 39.06 -2.24 -37.42
C ARG A 455 40.46 -1.98 -36.84
N PRO A 456 41.55 -2.23 -37.59
CA PRO A 456 42.91 -2.05 -37.07
C PRO A 456 43.16 -0.64 -36.50
N GLY A 457 43.88 -0.58 -35.37
CA GLY A 457 44.30 0.68 -34.75
C GLY A 457 43.27 1.31 -33.80
N LEU A 458 42.16 0.63 -33.50
CA LEU A 458 41.23 1.03 -32.44
C LEU A 458 41.69 0.50 -31.08
N ARG A 459 41.47 1.31 -30.04
CA ARG A 459 41.62 0.92 -28.63
C ARG A 459 40.25 0.67 -28.03
N VAL A 460 39.87 -0.60 -27.89
CA VAL A 460 38.55 -1.01 -27.41
C VAL A 460 38.61 -1.42 -25.94
N GLY A 461 37.63 -0.98 -25.15
CA GLY A 461 37.42 -1.44 -23.78
C GLY A 461 36.24 -2.40 -23.66
N LEU A 462 36.45 -3.58 -23.08
CA LEU A 462 35.40 -4.56 -22.81
C LEU A 462 35.35 -4.93 -21.33
N ALA A 463 34.18 -5.33 -20.86
CA ALA A 463 34.06 -5.89 -19.51
C ALA A 463 34.59 -7.34 -19.48
N HIS A 464 35.20 -7.73 -18.36
CA HIS A 464 35.82 -9.03 -18.17
C HIS A 464 34.73 -10.12 -18.05
N GLU A 465 34.81 -11.15 -18.90
CA GLU A 465 33.72 -12.12 -19.08
C GLU A 465 33.44 -13.00 -17.85
N GLN A 466 34.45 -13.34 -17.04
CA GLN A 466 34.28 -14.11 -15.80
C GLN A 466 33.86 -13.26 -14.60
N GLN A 467 34.08 -11.94 -14.63
CA GLN A 467 33.88 -11.06 -13.47
C GLN A 467 32.62 -10.19 -13.60
N SER A 468 32.07 -10.07 -14.80
CA SER A 468 30.99 -9.14 -15.13
C SER A 468 29.93 -9.78 -16.00
N ALA A 469 28.65 -9.57 -15.65
CA ALA A 469 27.52 -9.92 -16.49
C ALA A 469 27.63 -9.26 -17.88
N LEU A 470 27.99 -7.97 -17.89
CA LEU A 470 28.24 -7.22 -19.13
C LEU A 470 29.30 -7.90 -19.99
N GLY A 471 30.37 -8.39 -19.38
CA GLY A 471 31.47 -9.06 -20.07
C GLY A 471 31.02 -10.38 -20.71
N ALA A 472 30.35 -11.24 -19.93
CA ALA A 472 29.82 -12.52 -20.42
C ALA A 472 28.82 -12.30 -21.58
N LEU A 473 27.90 -11.36 -21.42
CA LEU A 473 26.91 -11.02 -22.45
C LEU A 473 27.56 -10.41 -23.69
N THR A 474 28.55 -9.52 -23.52
CA THR A 474 29.29 -8.92 -24.64
C THR A 474 30.07 -9.98 -25.42
N LYS A 475 30.73 -10.93 -24.74
CA LYS A 475 31.40 -12.06 -25.39
C LYS A 475 30.42 -12.86 -26.26
N ASN A 476 29.29 -13.27 -25.68
CA ASN A 476 28.27 -14.05 -26.38
C ASN A 476 27.70 -13.29 -27.58
N LEU A 477 27.47 -11.98 -27.42
CA LEU A 477 27.00 -11.10 -28.48
C LEU A 477 28.01 -10.99 -29.62
N LEU A 478 29.29 -10.75 -29.32
CA LEU A 478 30.36 -10.68 -30.33
C LEU A 478 30.58 -12.01 -31.05
N LEU A 479 30.42 -13.14 -30.35
CA LEU A 479 30.47 -14.48 -30.94
C LEU A 479 29.29 -14.72 -31.88
N ALA A 480 28.07 -14.33 -31.46
CA ALA A 480 26.86 -14.46 -32.27
C ALA A 480 26.92 -13.62 -33.56
N VAL A 481 27.53 -12.43 -33.49
CA VAL A 481 27.76 -11.55 -34.65
C VAL A 481 28.95 -12.02 -35.51
N GLY A 482 29.85 -12.83 -34.96
CA GLY A 482 31.03 -13.34 -35.66
C GLY A 482 32.23 -12.40 -35.66
N CYS A 483 32.26 -11.40 -34.78
CA CYS A 483 33.32 -10.37 -34.72
C CYS A 483 34.20 -10.46 -33.45
N TYR A 484 34.02 -11.48 -32.61
CA TYR A 484 34.78 -11.65 -31.37
C TYR A 484 36.31 -11.57 -31.56
N GLU A 485 36.89 -12.37 -32.45
CA GLU A 485 38.35 -12.41 -32.66
C GLU A 485 38.92 -11.07 -33.16
N PRO A 486 38.36 -10.42 -34.20
CA PRO A 486 38.78 -9.06 -34.60
C PRO A 486 38.71 -8.04 -33.46
N VAL A 487 37.62 -8.02 -32.69
CA VAL A 487 37.44 -7.08 -31.58
C VAL A 487 38.44 -7.36 -30.45
N ARG A 488 38.70 -8.64 -30.15
CA ARG A 488 39.64 -9.04 -29.10
C ARG A 488 41.07 -8.60 -29.41
N LYS A 489 41.48 -8.60 -30.68
CA LYS A 489 42.79 -8.08 -31.11
C LYS A 489 42.99 -6.59 -30.82
N ASN A 490 41.90 -5.83 -30.77
CA ASN A 490 41.89 -4.39 -30.48
C ASN A 490 41.62 -4.07 -28.99
N LEU A 491 41.52 -5.08 -28.13
CA LEU A 491 41.30 -4.87 -26.71
C LEU A 491 42.50 -4.15 -26.09
N ALA A 492 42.27 -2.92 -25.63
CA ALA A 492 43.25 -2.14 -24.90
C ALA A 492 43.05 -2.22 -23.39
N VAL A 493 41.79 -2.33 -22.93
CA VAL A 493 41.44 -2.37 -21.51
C VAL A 493 40.35 -3.40 -21.27
N GLU A 494 40.53 -4.21 -20.22
CA GLU A 494 39.53 -5.15 -19.71
C GLU A 494 39.24 -4.83 -18.24
N SER A 495 37.97 -4.79 -17.85
CA SER A 495 37.58 -4.40 -16.48
C SER A 495 36.37 -5.16 -15.96
N ALA A 496 36.28 -5.32 -14.63
CA ALA A 496 35.08 -5.86 -13.99
C ALA A 496 33.86 -4.93 -14.11
N THR A 497 34.04 -3.63 -14.35
CA THR A 497 32.96 -2.63 -14.29
C THR A 497 32.87 -1.75 -15.54
N GLY A 498 31.64 -1.47 -15.98
CA GLY A 498 31.36 -0.56 -17.10
C GLY A 498 31.79 0.88 -16.80
N ASP A 499 31.61 1.36 -15.56
CA ASP A 499 31.97 2.75 -15.19
C ASP A 499 33.47 3.03 -15.32
N PHE A 500 34.32 2.03 -15.09
CA PHE A 500 35.76 2.17 -15.33
C PHE A 500 36.05 2.35 -16.82
N LEU A 501 35.40 1.57 -17.69
CA LEU A 501 35.54 1.67 -19.14
C LEU A 501 35.05 3.04 -19.64
N VAL A 502 33.93 3.53 -19.13
CA VAL A 502 33.41 4.88 -19.44
C VAL A 502 34.40 5.96 -19.02
N ASN A 503 35.03 5.83 -17.85
CA ASN A 503 36.05 6.78 -17.41
C ASN A 503 37.29 6.75 -18.30
N GLN A 504 37.76 5.56 -18.71
CA GLN A 504 38.90 5.42 -19.63
C GLN A 504 38.61 5.99 -21.02
N LEU A 505 37.37 5.85 -21.51
CA LEU A 505 36.91 6.52 -22.72
C LEU A 505 36.97 8.04 -22.57
N ARG A 506 36.45 8.57 -21.45
CA ARG A 506 36.37 10.02 -21.19
C ARG A 506 37.74 10.69 -21.14
N VAL A 507 38.75 10.03 -20.60
CA VAL A 507 40.13 10.55 -20.55
C VAL A 507 40.92 10.31 -21.84
N GLY A 508 40.30 9.72 -22.87
CA GLY A 508 40.90 9.51 -24.19
C GLY A 508 41.82 8.28 -24.29
N SER A 509 41.87 7.42 -23.26
CA SER A 509 42.64 6.17 -23.27
C SER A 509 42.05 5.13 -24.23
N LEU A 510 40.74 5.20 -24.48
CA LEU A 510 40.00 4.31 -25.35
C LEU A 510 39.31 5.08 -26.46
N ASP A 511 39.11 4.42 -27.60
CA ASP A 511 38.36 4.95 -28.73
C ASP A 511 36.88 4.55 -28.66
N ALA A 512 36.59 3.35 -28.14
CA ALA A 512 35.22 2.87 -27.93
C ALA A 512 35.14 1.83 -26.81
N VAL A 513 33.96 1.70 -26.21
CA VAL A 513 33.66 0.67 -25.20
C VAL A 513 32.29 0.06 -25.43
N VAL A 514 32.11 -1.22 -25.08
CA VAL A 514 30.77 -1.85 -25.02
C VAL A 514 30.30 -1.83 -23.57
N VAL A 515 29.25 -1.07 -23.30
CA VAL A 515 28.68 -0.84 -21.96
C VAL A 515 27.17 -0.85 -22.01
N TYR A 516 26.51 -0.77 -20.86
CA TYR A 516 25.07 -0.57 -20.82
C TYR A 516 24.68 0.89 -21.04
N THR A 517 23.47 1.13 -21.55
CA THR A 517 22.86 2.46 -21.64
C THR A 517 22.88 3.18 -20.30
N SER A 518 22.67 2.45 -19.20
CA SER A 518 22.72 3.05 -17.86
C SER A 518 24.10 3.60 -17.46
N ASN A 519 25.19 3.06 -18.01
CA ASN A 519 26.53 3.61 -17.76
C ASN A 519 26.76 4.93 -18.51
N ALA A 520 26.09 5.12 -19.66
CA ALA A 520 26.19 6.34 -20.45
C ALA A 520 25.34 7.50 -19.90
N ALA A 521 24.37 7.22 -19.02
CA ALA A 521 23.44 8.22 -18.49
C ALA A 521 24.13 9.44 -17.86
N ALA A 522 25.27 9.25 -17.19
CA ALA A 522 26.03 10.32 -16.54
C ALA A 522 27.03 11.06 -17.46
N VAL A 523 27.18 10.65 -18.72
CA VAL A 523 28.22 11.18 -19.63
C VAL A 523 27.70 11.56 -21.02
N GLN A 524 26.39 11.78 -21.16
CA GLN A 524 25.74 12.09 -22.45
C GLN A 524 26.29 13.34 -23.14
N ASP A 525 26.82 14.29 -22.37
CA ASP A 525 27.41 15.52 -22.90
C ASP A 525 28.79 15.29 -23.53
N ALA A 526 29.56 14.32 -23.00
CA ALA A 526 30.95 14.07 -23.37
C ALA A 526 31.15 12.83 -24.28
N ALA A 527 30.12 12.01 -24.43
CA ALA A 527 30.16 10.77 -25.19
C ALA A 527 29.00 10.69 -26.19
N GLU A 528 29.16 9.81 -27.16
CA GLU A 528 28.11 9.44 -28.11
C GLU A 528 27.81 7.95 -27.97
N ALA A 529 26.54 7.63 -27.75
CA ALA A 529 26.04 6.27 -27.59
C ALA A 529 25.46 5.79 -28.92
N LEU A 530 25.99 4.69 -29.43
CA LEU A 530 25.52 4.04 -30.65
C LEU A 530 24.74 2.78 -30.27
N PRO A 531 23.49 2.63 -30.75
CA PRO A 531 22.68 1.45 -30.43
C PRO A 531 23.26 0.20 -31.07
N ILE A 532 23.18 -0.92 -30.36
CA ILE A 532 23.48 -2.24 -30.92
C ILE A 532 22.17 -2.91 -31.31
N ASN A 533 21.95 -3.09 -32.61
CA ASN A 533 20.74 -3.70 -33.15
C ASN A 533 20.86 -5.24 -33.18
N HIS A 534 20.76 -5.88 -32.01
CA HIS A 534 20.77 -7.35 -31.90
C HIS A 534 19.79 -7.81 -30.80
N PRO A 535 19.03 -8.91 -31.00
CA PRO A 535 18.04 -9.39 -30.01
C PRO A 535 18.64 -9.92 -28.70
N SER A 536 19.96 -10.03 -28.60
CA SER A 536 20.68 -10.38 -27.36
C SER A 536 21.46 -9.19 -26.78
N ALA A 537 21.29 -7.98 -27.33
CA ALA A 537 22.03 -6.79 -26.93
C ALA A 537 21.48 -6.14 -25.65
N PHE A 538 21.11 -6.92 -24.64
CA PHE A 538 20.63 -6.40 -23.36
C PHE A 538 20.79 -7.43 -22.24
N ALA A 539 20.76 -6.95 -21.00
CA ALA A 539 20.58 -7.80 -19.81
C ALA A 539 19.16 -7.64 -19.26
N ILE A 540 18.57 -8.70 -18.72
CA ILE A 540 17.26 -8.66 -18.03
C ILE A 540 17.49 -8.78 -16.53
N GLN A 541 17.00 -7.85 -15.72
CA GLN A 541 17.19 -7.87 -14.27
C GLN A 541 15.95 -8.47 -13.57
N PRO A 542 16.01 -9.73 -13.11
CA PRO A 542 14.94 -10.33 -12.33
C PRO A 542 15.11 -10.12 -10.83
N ILE A 543 13.99 -10.04 -10.12
CA ILE A 543 13.92 -10.10 -8.65
C ILE A 543 13.16 -11.36 -8.21
N ALA A 544 13.59 -11.96 -7.10
CA ALA A 544 12.99 -13.18 -6.56
C ALA A 544 12.95 -13.18 -5.02
N VAL A 545 11.96 -13.88 -4.45
CA VAL A 545 11.78 -14.05 -2.99
C VAL A 545 12.36 -15.39 -2.55
N GLY A 546 13.15 -15.41 -1.47
CA GLY A 546 13.83 -16.61 -0.99
C GLY A 546 12.85 -17.66 -0.44
N LYS A 547 13.05 -18.95 -0.76
CA LYS A 547 12.26 -20.06 -0.19
C LYS A 547 12.36 -20.16 1.33
N GLN A 548 13.49 -19.71 1.87
CA GLN A 548 13.79 -19.69 3.31
C GLN A 548 13.65 -18.28 3.91
N ALA A 549 13.01 -17.34 3.19
CA ALA A 549 12.77 -16.01 3.71
C ALA A 549 11.97 -16.10 5.02
N ARG A 550 12.37 -15.34 6.03
CA ARG A 550 11.65 -15.30 7.30
C ARG A 550 10.32 -14.57 7.18
N TYR A 551 10.28 -13.56 6.31
CA TYR A 551 9.11 -12.71 6.08
C TYR A 551 8.72 -12.75 4.58
N PRO A 552 8.31 -13.91 4.03
CA PRO A 552 8.03 -14.06 2.61
C PRO A 552 6.92 -13.12 2.11
N GLN A 553 5.90 -12.80 2.92
CA GLN A 553 4.86 -11.87 2.50
C GLN A 553 5.39 -10.43 2.44
N LEU A 554 6.20 -10.00 3.40
CA LEU A 554 6.89 -8.70 3.36
C LEU A 554 7.85 -8.60 2.17
N ALA A 555 8.60 -9.67 1.87
CA ALA A 555 9.48 -9.72 0.71
C ALA A 555 8.71 -9.62 -0.62
N ALA A 556 7.56 -10.30 -0.74
CA ALA A 556 6.68 -10.18 -1.89
C ALA A 556 6.13 -8.75 -2.06
N ARG A 557 5.78 -8.06 -0.96
CA ARG A 557 5.38 -6.65 -1.01
C ARG A 557 6.52 -5.73 -1.42
N PHE A 558 7.75 -5.99 -0.95
CA PHE A 558 8.93 -5.26 -1.43
C PHE A 558 9.12 -5.46 -2.93
N GLN A 559 9.01 -6.68 -3.45
CA GLN A 559 9.04 -6.96 -4.90
C GLN A 559 7.95 -6.16 -5.65
N GLN A 560 6.73 -6.05 -5.12
CA GLN A 560 5.69 -5.19 -5.71
C GLN A 560 6.04 -3.70 -5.64
N ALA A 561 6.70 -3.23 -4.57
CA ALA A 561 7.16 -1.85 -4.45
C ALA A 561 8.19 -1.49 -5.53
N VAL A 562 9.07 -2.44 -5.89
CA VAL A 562 10.00 -2.29 -7.03
C VAL A 562 9.26 -2.11 -8.36
N ARG A 563 8.04 -2.65 -8.50
CA ARG A 563 7.24 -2.59 -9.74
C ARG A 563 6.36 -1.34 -9.86
N THR A 564 6.36 -0.48 -8.86
CA THR A 564 5.55 0.74 -8.87
C THR A 564 5.95 1.67 -10.01
N ALA A 565 5.00 2.49 -10.49
CA ALA A 565 5.25 3.47 -11.55
C ALA A 565 6.37 4.46 -11.19
N GLU A 566 6.48 4.83 -9.91
CA GLU A 566 7.52 5.72 -9.41
C GLU A 566 8.91 5.05 -9.45
N SER A 567 9.00 3.78 -9.03
CA SER A 567 10.24 2.99 -9.16
C SER A 567 10.61 2.80 -10.63
N ARG A 568 9.66 2.43 -11.49
CA ARG A 568 9.84 2.35 -12.94
C ARG A 568 10.43 3.62 -13.53
N GLN A 569 9.89 4.79 -13.17
CA GLN A 569 10.38 6.05 -13.70
C GLN A 569 11.83 6.32 -13.30
N ARG A 570 12.25 5.92 -12.08
CA ARG A 570 13.65 6.00 -11.65
C ARG A 570 14.56 5.14 -12.52
N PHE A 571 14.19 3.88 -12.77
CA PHE A 571 14.93 3.00 -13.67
C PHE A 571 15.07 3.61 -15.08
N LEU A 572 13.96 4.07 -15.67
CA LEU A 572 13.96 4.69 -17.00
C LEU A 572 14.84 5.95 -17.07
N SER A 573 14.81 6.80 -16.04
CA SER A 573 15.63 8.02 -15.97
C SER A 573 17.13 7.75 -15.92
N LEU A 574 17.51 6.54 -15.50
CA LEU A 574 18.89 6.08 -15.41
C LEU A 574 19.31 5.25 -16.63
N GLY A 575 18.50 5.22 -17.70
CA GLY A 575 18.84 4.53 -18.94
C GLY A 575 18.53 3.02 -18.96
N PHE A 576 17.85 2.50 -17.93
CA PHE A 576 17.31 1.15 -17.97
C PHE A 576 16.07 1.09 -18.88
N GLY A 577 15.85 -0.07 -19.50
CA GLY A 577 14.56 -0.46 -20.06
C GLY A 577 13.62 -1.00 -18.98
N TRP A 578 12.35 -1.19 -19.35
CA TRP A 578 11.35 -1.77 -18.47
C TRP A 578 10.65 -2.92 -19.18
N GLU A 579 10.84 -4.14 -18.68
CA GLU A 579 10.25 -5.35 -19.24
C GLU A 579 9.41 -6.04 -18.17
N LEU A 580 8.09 -5.93 -18.28
CA LEU A 580 7.16 -6.83 -17.60
C LEU A 580 6.76 -7.90 -18.62
N ARG A 581 7.52 -8.99 -18.73
CA ARG A 581 6.88 -10.20 -19.28
C ARG A 581 5.78 -10.59 -18.30
N ALA A 582 4.56 -10.76 -18.78
CA ALA A 582 3.50 -11.31 -17.95
C ALA A 582 3.98 -12.64 -17.36
N PRO A 583 3.68 -12.95 -16.08
CA PRO A 583 4.03 -14.25 -15.52
C PRO A 583 3.52 -15.34 -16.46
N ALA A 584 4.38 -16.29 -16.81
CA ALA A 584 3.94 -17.44 -17.60
C ALA A 584 2.75 -18.08 -16.87
N GLU A 585 1.60 -18.19 -17.55
CA GLU A 585 0.47 -18.91 -16.98
C GLU A 585 0.95 -20.32 -16.58
N PRO A 586 0.62 -20.80 -15.37
CA PRO A 586 0.95 -22.16 -15.00
C PRO A 586 0.31 -23.09 -16.03
N ARG A 587 1.14 -23.85 -16.74
CA ARG A 587 0.69 -24.92 -17.65
C ARG A 587 0.05 -26.06 -16.87
#